data_AF-A0A8J3WAT7-F1
#
_entry.id   AF-A0A8J3WAT7-F1
#
_cell.length_a   1.000
_cell.length_b   1.000
_cell.length_c   1.000
_cell.angle_alpha   90.00
_cell.angle_beta   90.00
_cell.angle_gamma   90.00
#
_symmetry.space_group_name_H-M   'P 1'
#
loop_
_entity.id
_entity.type
_entity.pdbx_description
1 polymer ?
#
loop_
_entity_poly.entity_id
_entity_poly.type
_entity_poly.pdbx_seq_one_letter_code
_entity_poly.pdbx_strand_id
1 'polypeptide(L)'
;MGGPHELVHVATRANGAEEWACGVCSRRILLRWPPSFERLVLVEGDETVQHFGTKGPVAMLGADITQEPDEGDREWLNANGIAWPA
;
A
#
# COMPACT_ATOMS: atom_id res chain seq x y z
N MET A 1 11.45 21.86 -0.18
CA MET A 1 11.68 20.45 -0.57
C MET A 1 11.33 19.61 0.65
N GLY A 2 10.16 18.96 0.64
CA GLY A 2 9.81 18.00 1.69
C GLY A 2 10.67 16.76 1.51
N GLY A 3 11.31 16.29 2.58
CA GLY A 3 12.04 15.03 2.55
C GLY A 3 11.10 13.85 2.30
N PRO A 4 11.63 12.65 2.01
CA PRO A 4 10.81 11.47 1.80
C PRO A 4 10.04 11.12 3.08
N HIS A 5 8.85 10.55 2.90
CA HIS A 5 7.99 10.13 4.00
C HIS A 5 8.12 8.64 4.27
N GLU A 6 8.20 8.28 5.55
CA GLU A 6 8.20 6.89 5.97
C GLU A 6 6.76 6.35 6.06
N LEU A 7 6.55 5.16 5.49
CA LEU A 7 5.41 4.29 5.71
C LEU A 7 5.77 3.32 6.84
N VAL A 8 4.97 3.33 7.90
CA VAL A 8 5.11 2.40 9.02
C VAL A 8 4.05 1.32 8.94
N HIS A 9 4.43 0.07 9.24
CA HIS A 9 3.49 -1.03 9.33
C HIS A 9 2.53 -0.80 10.50
N VAL A 10 1.23 -0.82 10.21
CA VAL A 10 0.19 -0.56 11.22
C VAL A 10 -0.60 -1.81 11.60
N ALA A 11 -0.79 -2.75 10.67
CA ALA A 11 -1.53 -3.97 10.94
C ALA A 11 -1.28 -5.04 9.87
N THR A 12 -1.41 -6.31 10.25
CA THR A 12 -1.45 -7.42 9.31
C THR A 12 -2.86 -7.99 9.27
N ARG A 13 -3.42 -8.14 8.07
CA ARG A 13 -4.75 -8.70 7.82
C ARG A 13 -4.71 -10.23 7.87
N ALA A 14 -5.87 -10.85 8.06
CA ALA A 14 -6.01 -12.31 8.18
C ALA A 14 -5.53 -13.07 6.93
N ASN A 15 -5.51 -12.42 5.76
CA ASN A 15 -5.02 -12.97 4.50
C ASN A 15 -3.49 -12.81 4.29
N GLY A 16 -2.77 -12.28 5.29
CA GLY A 16 -1.33 -12.03 5.22
C GLY A 16 -0.93 -10.73 4.53
N ALA A 17 -1.89 -9.91 4.06
CA ALA A 17 -1.61 -8.58 3.56
C ALA A 17 -1.31 -7.62 4.72
N GLU A 18 -0.34 -6.74 4.51
CA GLU A 18 0.12 -5.78 5.50
C GLU A 18 -0.37 -4.39 5.15
N GLU A 19 -0.92 -3.71 6.15
CA GLU A 19 -1.28 -2.31 6.08
C GLU A 19 -0.11 -1.45 6.53
N TRP A 20 0.19 -0.45 5.71
CA TRP A 20 1.23 0.52 5.97
C TRP A 20 0.64 1.92 5.85
N ALA A 21 1.02 2.81 6.77
CA ALA A 21 0.51 4.17 6.80
C ALA A 21 1.63 5.19 6.99
N CYS A 22 1.50 6.34 6.33
CA CYS A 22 2.33 7.50 6.52
C CYS A 22 1.72 8.37 7.61
N GLY A 23 2.48 8.63 8.67
CA GLY A 23 2.07 9.54 9.75
C GLY A 23 2.08 11.02 9.37
N VAL A 24 2.63 11.39 8.20
CA VAL A 24 2.81 12.79 7.79
C VAL A 24 1.68 13.25 6.86
N CYS A 25 1.43 12.54 5.77
CA CYS A 25 0.44 12.94 4.76
C CYS A 25 -0.77 12.00 4.69
N SER A 26 -0.94 11.12 5.68
CA SER A 26 -2.04 10.14 5.76
C SER A 26 -2.09 9.07 4.66
N ARG A 27 -1.07 8.96 3.79
CA ARG A 27 -0.99 7.91 2.76
C ARG A 27 -1.12 6.54 3.42
N ARG A 28 -1.95 5.66 2.85
CA ARG A 28 -2.15 4.29 3.36
C ARG A 28 -2.13 3.31 2.22
N ILE A 29 -1.39 2.22 2.39
CA ILE A 29 -1.29 1.14 1.41
C ILE A 29 -1.52 -0.22 2.06
N LEU A 30 -2.01 -1.16 1.26
CA LEU A 30 -1.97 -2.59 1.53
C LEU A 30 -0.86 -3.22 0.70
N LEU A 31 -0.21 -4.22 1.27
CA LEU A 31 0.94 -4.85 0.67
C LEU A 31 0.95 -6.35 0.97
N ARG A 32 0.96 -7.17 -0.07
CA ARG A 32 1.29 -8.60 0.04
C ARG A 32 2.72 -8.81 -0.43
N TRP A 33 3.52 -9.50 0.35
CA TRP A 33 4.91 -9.81 0.01
C TRP A 33 5.00 -11.04 -0.92
N PRO A 34 6.16 -11.28 -1.57
CA PRO A 34 6.37 -12.47 -2.41
C PRO A 34 6.00 -13.79 -1.69
N PRO A 35 5.57 -14.83 -2.42
CA PRO A 35 5.66 -15.00 -3.88
C PRO A 35 4.59 -14.26 -4.69
N SER A 36 3.55 -13.75 -4.05
CA SER A 36 2.45 -13.07 -4.72
C SER A 36 2.46 -11.59 -4.34
N PHE A 37 3.48 -10.87 -4.81
CA PHE A 37 3.65 -9.45 -4.50
C PHE A 37 2.47 -8.65 -5.06
N GLU A 38 1.76 -7.98 -4.17
CA GLU A 38 0.66 -7.06 -4.52
C GLU A 38 0.79 -5.81 -3.68
N ARG A 39 0.45 -4.67 -4.26
CA ARG A 39 0.39 -3.40 -3.54
C ARG A 39 -0.80 -2.61 -4.00
N LEU A 40 -1.63 -2.20 -3.05
CA LEU A 40 -2.80 -1.38 -3.27
C LEU A 40 -2.68 -0.09 -2.47
N VAL A 41 -2.97 1.06 -3.08
CA VAL A 41 -3.09 2.34 -2.37
C VAL A 41 -4.53 2.48 -1.87
N LEU A 42 -4.71 2.57 -0.55
CA LEU A 42 -6.01 2.81 0.09
C LEU A 42 -6.30 4.31 0.24
N VAL A 43 -5.28 5.10 0.54
CA VAL A 43 -5.33 6.56 0.65
C VAL A 43 -4.08 7.10 -0.01
N GLU A 44 -4.25 7.98 -1.01
CA GLU A 44 -3.15 8.54 -1.80
C GLU A 44 -2.17 9.36 -0.94
N GLY A 45 -2.70 10.18 -0.03
CA GLY A 45 -1.89 11.13 0.73
C GLY A 45 -1.25 12.19 -0.18
N ASP A 46 0.02 12.53 0.05
CA ASP A 46 0.76 13.47 -0.78
C ASP A 46 1.54 12.71 -1.86
N GLU A 47 1.01 12.69 -3.08
CA GLU A 47 1.63 12.04 -4.25
C GLU A 47 2.92 12.71 -4.73
N THR A 48 3.19 13.95 -4.28
CA THR A 48 4.39 14.70 -4.70
C THR A 48 5.63 14.31 -3.89
N VAL A 49 5.45 13.54 -2.82
CA VAL A 49 6.51 13.10 -1.92
C VAL A 49 6.80 11.62 -2.10
N GLN A 50 8.10 11.28 -2.16
CA GLN A 50 8.52 9.89 -2.20
C GLN A 50 8.25 9.20 -0.87
N HIS A 51 7.55 8.07 -0.93
CA HIS A 51 7.26 7.22 0.23
C HIS A 51 8.17 6.00 0.27
N PHE A 52 8.69 5.67 1.45
CA PHE A 52 9.49 4.46 1.67
C PHE A 52 9.01 3.69 2.90
N GLY A 53 9.11 2.36 2.88
CA GLY A 53 8.83 1.52 4.04
C GLY A 53 9.96 0.53 4.24
N THR A 54 10.37 0.30 5.49
CA THR A 54 11.41 -0.71 5.81
C THR A 54 10.81 -1.87 6.59
N LYS A 55 11.04 -3.10 6.12
CA LYS A 55 10.68 -4.33 6.84
C LYS A 55 11.88 -5.29 6.84
N GLY A 56 12.67 -5.26 7.92
CA GLY A 56 13.87 -6.10 8.02
C GLY A 56 14.84 -5.84 6.85
N PRO A 57 15.46 -6.88 6.23
CA PRO A 57 16.41 -6.67 5.13
C PRO A 57 15.76 -6.22 3.80
N VAL A 58 14.43 -6.07 3.73
CA VAL A 58 13.72 -5.70 2.51
C VAL A 58 13.20 -4.26 2.62
N ALA A 59 13.67 -3.40 1.72
CA ALA A 59 13.23 -2.02 1.60
C ALA A 59 12.18 -1.89 0.48
N MET A 60 11.05 -1.27 0.79
CA MET A 60 10.05 -0.81 -0.18
C MET A 60 10.45 0.57 -0.67
N LEU A 61 10.92 0.67 -1.91
CA LEU A 61 11.17 1.94 -2.59
C LEU A 61 10.03 2.22 -3.59
N GLY A 62 9.35 3.34 -3.38
CA GLY A 62 8.18 3.76 -4.15
C GLY A 62 8.46 3.90 -5.65
N ALA A 63 7.83 3.04 -6.44
CA ALA A 63 7.34 3.40 -7.76
C ALA A 63 5.82 3.54 -7.64
N ASP A 64 5.24 4.72 -7.85
CA ASP A 64 3.80 4.88 -7.97
C ASP A 64 3.31 4.03 -9.15
N ILE A 65 2.48 3.05 -8.85
CA ILE A 65 1.74 2.32 -9.87
C ILE A 65 0.29 2.63 -9.60
N THR A 66 -0.19 3.69 -10.23
CA THR A 66 -1.60 3.97 -10.44
C THR A 66 -2.14 2.96 -11.46
N GLN A 67 -2.23 1.69 -11.05
CA GLN A 67 -2.99 0.70 -11.81
C GLN A 67 -4.38 0.64 -11.20
N GLU A 68 -5.39 0.97 -12.01
CA GLU A 68 -6.76 0.59 -11.69
C GLU A 68 -6.76 -0.93 -11.48
N PRO A 69 -7.34 -1.44 -10.37
CA PRO A 69 -7.33 -2.87 -10.10
C PRO A 69 -8.02 -3.61 -11.25
N ASP A 70 -7.35 -4.62 -11.81
CA ASP A 70 -7.98 -5.48 -12.81
C ASP A 70 -9.10 -6.33 -12.18
N GLU A 71 -9.78 -7.15 -12.98
CA GLU A 71 -10.92 -7.94 -12.48
C GLU A 71 -10.51 -8.91 -11.35
N GLY A 72 -9.31 -9.49 -11.42
CA GLY A 72 -8.79 -10.39 -10.37
C GLY A 72 -8.45 -9.63 -9.09
N ASP A 73 -7.89 -8.42 -9.22
CA ASP A 73 -7.68 -7.52 -8.09
C ASP A 73 -9.01 -7.09 -7.46
N ARG A 74 -10.02 -6.76 -8.28
CA ARG A 74 -11.37 -6.37 -7.80
C ARG A 74 -12.06 -7.47 -7.02
N GLU A 75 -12.00 -8.71 -7.51
CA GLU A 75 -12.56 -9.86 -6.80
C GLU A 75 -11.83 -10.08 -5.47
N TRP A 76 -10.50 -9.94 -5.45
CA TRP A 76 -9.73 -10.00 -4.22
C TRP A 76 -10.09 -8.85 -3.25
N LEU A 77 -10.22 -7.61 -3.73
CA LEU A 77 -10.62 -6.45 -2.92
C LEU A 77 -11.97 -6.68 -2.26
N ASN A 78 -12.95 -7.17 -3.03
CA ASN A 78 -14.29 -7.47 -2.55
C ASN A 78 -14.27 -8.58 -1.49
N ALA A 79 -13.53 -9.67 -1.74
CA ALA A 79 -13.37 -10.77 -0.78
C ALA A 79 -12.72 -10.34 0.55
N ASN A 80 -11.98 -9.23 0.54
CA ASN A 80 -11.33 -8.66 1.72
C ASN A 80 -12.11 -7.49 2.35
N GLY A 81 -13.35 -7.26 1.91
CA GLY A 81 -14.24 -6.23 2.47
C GLY A 81 -13.84 -4.80 2.12
N ILE A 82 -13.04 -4.61 1.07
CA ILE A 82 -12.59 -3.30 0.61
C ILE A 82 -13.50 -2.90 -0.55
N ALA A 83 -14.42 -1.97 -0.30
CA ALA A 83 -15.26 -1.40 -1.34
C ALA A 83 -14.43 -0.44 -2.20
N TRP A 84 -14.15 -0.84 -3.44
CA TRP A 84 -13.59 0.06 -4.44
C TRP A 84 -14.74 0.87 -5.08
N PRO A 85 -14.69 2.22 -5.10
CA PRO A 85 -15.72 3.01 -5.76
C PRO A 85 -15.73 2.70 -7.27
N ALA A 86 -16.94 2.61 -7.83
CA ALA A 86 -17.17 2.38 -9.25
C ALA A 86 -16.71 3.56 -10.12
#